data_AF-A0A933LK63-F1
#
_entry.id   AF-A0A933LK63-F1
#
_cell.length_a   1.000
_cell.length_b   1.000
_cell.length_c   1.000
_cell.angle_alpha   90.00
_cell.angle_beta   90.00
_cell.angle_gamma   90.00
#
_symmetry.space_group_name_H-M   'P 1'
#
loop_
_entity.id
_entity.type
_entity.pdbx_description
1 polymer ?
#
loop_
_entity_poly.entity_id
_entity_poly.type
_entity_poly.pdbx_seq_one_letter_code
_entity_poly.pdbx_strand_id
1 'polypeptide(L)'
;MDQPKRRRWGRGRVLLIAVAGGLVVGGAAVAGLWKVSTSPVLCSFCHIMRPYVQAWKTSKHNQVTCVLCHYPPGFRDTIWVKYQALSQVAKYVTQTYSSKPFAEIEDASCLRSGCHDRRLLQGKVVFKRNIIFDHRPHLEEVRRGRQLRCTSCHSQIVIGTHLEVTESTCYLCHFKGTKTGRELTPIAGCPGCHQPPKGDIMVGSLRFNHEEMLRRGVACQKCHLNVVEGEGEAPRERCFTCHNQPEKLQRYPDTPFIHDFHVAEHNIECARCHTEIRHRLPPPIGAPTAGGELGPLARILSAPTLSQ
;
A
#
# COMPACT_ATOMS: atom_id res chain seq x y z
N MET A 1 -25.95 -72.11 -31.38
CA MET A 1 -26.64 -70.80 -31.37
C MET A 1 -25.91 -69.93 -30.35
N ASP A 2 -25.09 -69.01 -30.84
CA ASP A 2 -24.21 -68.18 -30.02
C ASP A 2 -24.48 -66.70 -30.34
N GLN A 3 -24.17 -65.81 -29.39
CA GLN A 3 -24.49 -64.37 -29.29
C GLN A 3 -25.71 -64.04 -28.39
N PRO A 4 -25.46 -63.46 -27.20
CA PRO A 4 -25.47 -61.99 -27.12
C PRO A 4 -24.45 -61.42 -26.11
N LYS A 5 -23.14 -61.50 -26.38
CA LYS A 5 -22.12 -60.76 -25.59
C LYS A 5 -21.71 -59.41 -26.21
N ARG A 6 -21.85 -59.22 -27.52
CA ARG A 6 -21.43 -57.98 -28.22
C ARG A 6 -22.24 -56.71 -27.87
N ARG A 7 -23.54 -56.83 -27.57
CA ARG A 7 -24.45 -55.68 -27.35
C ARG A 7 -24.24 -54.96 -26.01
N ARG A 8 -23.77 -55.68 -24.98
CA ARG A 8 -23.44 -55.11 -23.66
C ARG A 8 -22.16 -54.24 -23.71
N TRP A 9 -21.20 -54.61 -24.56
CA TRP A 9 -19.92 -53.91 -24.69
C TRP A 9 -20.04 -52.55 -25.39
N GLY A 10 -20.93 -52.43 -26.39
CA GLY A 10 -21.22 -51.16 -27.07
C GLY A 10 -21.96 -50.15 -26.18
N ARG A 11 -22.93 -50.62 -25.39
CA ARG A 11 -23.67 -49.77 -24.43
C ARG A 11 -22.80 -49.22 -23.31
N GLY A 12 -21.87 -50.03 -22.79
CA GLY A 12 -20.88 -49.57 -21.81
C GLY A 12 -19.94 -48.49 -22.37
N ARG A 13 -19.49 -48.62 -23.62
CA ARG A 13 -18.66 -47.60 -24.29
C ARG A 13 -19.41 -46.30 -24.54
N VAL A 14 -20.67 -46.36 -24.98
CA VAL A 14 -21.51 -45.16 -25.17
C VAL A 14 -21.76 -44.45 -23.84
N LEU A 15 -22.03 -45.19 -22.77
CA LEU A 15 -22.21 -44.62 -21.43
C LEU A 15 -20.91 -43.95 -20.93
N LEU A 16 -19.76 -44.61 -21.12
CA LEU A 16 -18.46 -44.04 -20.75
C LEU A 16 -18.13 -42.77 -21.53
N ILE A 17 -18.41 -42.72 -22.84
CA ILE A 17 -18.21 -41.53 -23.67
C ILE A 17 -19.15 -40.40 -23.22
N ALA A 18 -20.42 -40.71 -22.91
CA ALA A 18 -21.37 -39.72 -22.43
C ALA A 18 -20.97 -39.15 -21.06
N VAL A 19 -20.51 -40.00 -20.12
CA VAL A 19 -20.00 -39.56 -18.81
C VAL A 19 -18.72 -38.74 -18.97
N ALA A 20 -17.77 -39.18 -19.80
CA ALA A 20 -16.54 -38.43 -20.07
C ALA A 20 -16.85 -37.07 -20.71
N GLY A 21 -17.75 -37.03 -21.70
CA GLY A 21 -18.22 -35.79 -22.31
C GLY A 21 -18.90 -34.85 -21.31
N GLY A 22 -19.75 -35.39 -20.44
CA GLY A 22 -20.39 -34.63 -19.36
C GLY A 22 -19.39 -34.06 -18.35
N LEU A 23 -18.36 -34.83 -17.97
CA LEU A 23 -17.29 -34.36 -17.09
C LEU A 23 -16.45 -33.26 -17.73
N VAL A 24 -16.13 -33.38 -19.02
CA VAL A 24 -15.38 -32.36 -19.76
C VAL A 24 -16.18 -31.06 -19.88
N VAL A 25 -17.44 -31.15 -20.30
CA VAL A 25 -18.32 -29.97 -20.43
C VAL A 25 -18.58 -29.33 -19.07
N GLY A 26 -18.87 -30.14 -18.04
CA GLY A 26 -19.06 -29.67 -16.68
C GLY A 26 -17.80 -29.01 -16.11
N GLY A 27 -16.63 -29.63 -16.32
CA GLY A 27 -15.35 -29.07 -15.92
C GLY A 27 -15.05 -27.73 -16.62
N ALA A 28 -15.29 -27.63 -17.92
CA ALA A 28 -15.13 -26.39 -18.68
C ALA A 28 -16.08 -25.28 -18.19
N ALA A 29 -17.35 -25.62 -17.90
CA ALA A 29 -18.32 -24.68 -17.35
C ALA A 29 -17.89 -24.15 -15.97
N VAL A 30 -17.43 -25.03 -15.08
CA VAL A 30 -16.91 -24.64 -13.76
C VAL A 30 -15.68 -23.75 -13.88
N ALA A 31 -14.74 -24.09 -14.75
CA ALA A 31 -13.54 -23.28 -15.00
C ALA A 31 -13.89 -21.89 -15.57
N GLY A 32 -14.85 -21.82 -16.49
CA GLY A 32 -15.36 -20.56 -17.03
C GLY A 32 -16.00 -19.68 -15.94
N LEU A 33 -16.88 -20.27 -15.13
CA LEU A 33 -17.54 -19.58 -14.03
C LEU A 33 -16.53 -19.08 -12.99
N TRP A 34 -15.51 -19.90 -12.69
CA TRP A 34 -14.42 -19.52 -11.81
C TRP A 34 -13.68 -18.29 -12.35
N LYS A 35 -13.25 -18.30 -13.62
CA LYS A 35 -12.52 -17.19 -14.25
C LYS A 35 -13.31 -15.89 -14.22
N VAL A 36 -14.61 -15.94 -14.52
CA VAL A 36 -15.50 -14.78 -14.45
C VAL A 36 -15.65 -14.28 -13.01
N SER A 37 -15.85 -15.19 -12.04
CA SER A 37 -15.99 -14.87 -10.61
C SER A 37 -14.76 -14.17 -10.02
N THR A 38 -13.59 -14.36 -10.64
CA THR A 38 -12.31 -13.79 -10.21
C THR A 38 -11.89 -12.57 -11.02
N SER A 39 -12.72 -12.13 -11.97
CA SER A 39 -12.38 -11.02 -12.86
C SER A 39 -12.58 -9.66 -12.18
N PRO A 40 -11.68 -8.68 -12.41
CA PRO A 40 -11.88 -7.30 -11.94
C PRO A 40 -13.16 -6.65 -12.47
N VAL A 41 -13.64 -7.10 -13.64
CA VAL A 41 -14.90 -6.63 -14.23
C VAL A 41 -16.08 -6.98 -13.33
N LEU A 42 -16.13 -8.20 -12.78
CA LEU A 42 -17.19 -8.58 -11.84
C LEU A 42 -17.18 -7.67 -10.61
N CYS A 43 -15.99 -7.37 -10.08
CA CYS A 43 -15.83 -6.48 -8.94
C CYS A 43 -16.39 -5.08 -9.22
N SER A 44 -16.23 -4.57 -10.45
CA SER A 44 -16.70 -3.23 -10.83
C SER A 44 -18.24 -3.07 -10.88
N PHE A 45 -18.99 -4.18 -10.92
CA PHE A 45 -20.45 -4.12 -10.81
C PHE A 45 -20.91 -3.67 -9.43
N CYS A 46 -20.14 -3.98 -8.38
CA CYS A 46 -20.38 -3.42 -7.06
C CYS A 46 -19.94 -1.96 -7.08
N HIS A 47 -20.87 -0.99 -6.95
CA HIS A 47 -20.52 0.43 -7.05
C HIS A 47 -19.44 0.86 -6.05
N ILE A 48 -19.41 0.24 -4.87
CA ILE A 48 -18.44 0.53 -3.80
C ILE A 48 -17.00 0.14 -4.18
N MET A 49 -16.84 -0.81 -5.09
CA MET A 49 -15.54 -1.28 -5.57
C MET A 49 -15.02 -0.45 -6.75
N ARG A 50 -15.85 0.40 -7.40
CA ARG A 50 -15.43 1.16 -8.59
C ARG A 50 -14.20 2.05 -8.35
N PRO A 51 -14.08 2.80 -7.24
CA PRO A 51 -12.88 3.60 -6.98
C PRO A 51 -11.62 2.73 -6.85
N TYR A 52 -11.74 1.56 -6.22
CA TYR A 52 -10.64 0.60 -6.07
C TYR A 52 -10.23 -0.02 -7.41
N VAL A 53 -11.19 -0.35 -8.27
CA VAL A 53 -10.90 -0.84 -9.63
C VAL A 53 -10.22 0.25 -10.47
N GLN A 54 -10.63 1.51 -10.34
CA GLN A 54 -9.97 2.63 -11.02
C GLN A 54 -8.53 2.84 -10.54
N ALA A 55 -8.32 2.82 -9.22
CA ALA A 55 -6.99 2.92 -8.63
C ALA A 55 -6.09 1.73 -9.00
N TRP A 56 -6.65 0.53 -9.08
CA TRP A 56 -5.94 -0.66 -9.55
C TRP A 56 -5.47 -0.51 -11.00
N LYS A 57 -6.31 0.04 -11.90
CA LYS A 57 -5.96 0.25 -13.32
C LYS A 57 -4.72 1.12 -13.53
N THR A 58 -4.49 2.09 -12.64
CA THR A 58 -3.33 3.00 -12.71
C THR A 58 -2.13 2.51 -11.88
N SER A 59 -2.31 1.46 -11.07
CA SER A 59 -1.26 0.86 -10.26
C SER A 59 -0.24 0.08 -11.10
N LYS A 60 0.92 -0.22 -10.50
CA LYS A 60 1.93 -1.12 -11.10
C LYS A 60 1.46 -2.57 -11.21
N HIS A 61 0.37 -2.93 -10.52
CA HIS A 61 -0.20 -4.28 -10.51
C HIS A 61 -1.48 -4.38 -11.37
N ASN A 62 -1.70 -3.46 -12.31
CA ASN A 62 -2.91 -3.43 -13.16
C ASN A 62 -3.07 -4.63 -14.13
N GLN A 63 -2.09 -5.53 -14.18
CA GLN A 63 -2.17 -6.80 -14.91
C GLN A 63 -2.40 -8.01 -14.00
N VAL A 64 -2.41 -7.81 -12.68
CA VAL A 64 -2.67 -8.85 -11.67
C VAL A 64 -4.14 -8.77 -11.25
N THR A 65 -4.88 -9.87 -11.33
CA THR A 65 -6.29 -9.87 -10.92
C THR A 65 -6.42 -9.69 -9.41
N CYS A 66 -7.48 -9.00 -8.96
CA CYS A 66 -7.68 -8.63 -7.56
C CYS A 66 -7.56 -9.85 -6.62
N VAL A 67 -8.14 -10.99 -7.02
CA VAL A 67 -8.16 -12.20 -6.20
C VAL A 67 -6.78 -12.82 -5.97
N LEU A 68 -5.78 -12.53 -6.81
CA LEU A 68 -4.45 -13.10 -6.61
C LEU A 68 -3.76 -12.53 -5.35
N CYS A 69 -4.12 -11.31 -4.97
CA CYS A 69 -3.65 -10.68 -3.74
C CYS A 69 -4.64 -10.91 -2.59
N HIS A 70 -5.94 -10.70 -2.85
CA HIS A 70 -6.98 -10.76 -1.83
C HIS A 70 -7.32 -12.17 -1.35
N TYR A 71 -6.99 -13.22 -2.12
CA TYR A 71 -7.22 -14.62 -1.72
C TYR A 71 -5.85 -15.28 -1.47
N PRO A 72 -5.53 -15.63 -0.21
CA PRO A 72 -4.25 -16.23 0.13
C PRO A 72 -4.04 -17.56 -0.58
N PRO A 73 -2.78 -17.92 -0.88
CA PRO A 73 -2.47 -19.17 -1.55
C PRO A 73 -2.76 -20.35 -0.62
N GLY A 74 -3.68 -21.21 -1.03
CA GLY A 74 -4.10 -22.37 -0.25
C GLY A 74 -5.53 -22.75 -0.61
N PHE A 75 -5.78 -24.04 -0.86
CA PHE A 75 -7.11 -24.48 -1.31
C PHE A 75 -8.20 -24.18 -0.28
N ARG A 76 -7.91 -24.42 1.01
CA ARG A 76 -8.87 -24.18 2.12
C ARG A 76 -9.15 -22.69 2.30
N ASP A 77 -8.11 -21.86 2.31
CA ASP A 77 -8.24 -20.42 2.54
C ASP A 77 -8.91 -19.73 1.35
N THR A 78 -8.61 -20.17 0.12
CA THR A 78 -9.30 -19.70 -1.08
C THR A 78 -10.79 -20.04 -1.06
N ILE A 79 -11.18 -21.23 -0.59
CA ILE A 79 -12.59 -21.61 -0.44
C ILE A 79 -13.25 -20.77 0.66
N TRP A 80 -12.58 -20.56 1.79
CA TRP A 80 -13.09 -19.75 2.89
C TRP A 80 -13.38 -18.30 2.45
N VAL A 81 -12.43 -17.66 1.76
CA VAL A 81 -12.63 -16.29 1.28
C VAL A 81 -13.70 -16.23 0.18
N LYS A 82 -13.86 -17.28 -0.64
CA LYS A 82 -15.00 -17.38 -1.57
C LYS A 82 -16.35 -17.48 -0.86
N TYR A 83 -16.43 -18.23 0.23
CA TYR A 83 -17.62 -18.25 1.07
C TYR A 83 -17.90 -16.87 1.68
N GLN A 84 -16.87 -16.17 2.18
CA GLN A 84 -17.01 -14.79 2.63
C GLN A 84 -17.46 -13.84 1.50
N ALA A 85 -16.99 -14.04 0.26
CA ALA A 85 -17.42 -13.24 -0.88
C ALA A 85 -18.92 -13.42 -1.18
N LEU A 86 -19.49 -14.61 -0.98
CA LEU A 86 -20.95 -14.83 -1.06
C LEU A 86 -21.69 -13.97 -0.02
N SER A 87 -21.14 -13.84 1.19
CA SER A 87 -21.73 -12.95 2.22
C SER A 87 -21.69 -11.48 1.80
N GLN A 88 -20.68 -11.05 1.03
CA GLN A 88 -20.60 -9.69 0.51
C GLN A 88 -21.63 -9.45 -0.59
N VAL A 89 -21.91 -10.45 -1.44
CA VAL A 89 -23.00 -10.39 -2.42
C VAL A 89 -24.35 -10.26 -1.70
N ALA A 90 -24.58 -11.06 -0.65
CA ALA A 90 -25.78 -10.94 0.16
C ALA A 90 -25.91 -9.54 0.76
N LYS A 91 -24.86 -9.01 1.39
CA LYS A 91 -24.82 -7.64 1.93
C LYS A 91 -25.07 -6.57 0.88
N TYR A 92 -24.56 -6.75 -0.34
CA TYR A 92 -24.80 -5.85 -1.47
C TYR A 92 -26.29 -5.84 -1.85
N VAL A 93 -26.91 -7.02 -1.97
CA VAL A 93 -28.34 -7.17 -2.30
C VAL A 93 -29.22 -6.60 -1.19
N THR A 94 -28.89 -6.83 0.08
CA THR A 94 -29.64 -6.32 1.23
C THR A 94 -29.27 -4.90 1.62
N GLN A 95 -28.33 -4.26 0.92
CA GLN A 95 -27.81 -2.93 1.22
C GLN A 95 -27.22 -2.75 2.64
N THR A 96 -26.73 -3.83 3.25
CA THR A 96 -26.17 -3.84 4.62
C THR A 96 -24.63 -3.83 4.64
N TYR A 97 -24.01 -3.31 3.59
CA TYR A 97 -22.55 -3.22 3.46
C TYR A 97 -21.98 -1.96 4.12
N SER A 98 -20.72 -2.03 4.58
CA SER A 98 -19.99 -0.87 5.08
C SER A 98 -19.50 0.01 3.92
N SER A 99 -19.49 1.34 4.11
CA SER A 99 -18.95 2.29 3.14
C SER A 99 -17.42 2.28 3.03
N LYS A 100 -16.73 1.55 3.93
CA LYS A 100 -15.27 1.43 3.99
C LYS A 100 -14.87 -0.05 3.93
N PRO A 101 -14.89 -0.69 2.74
CA PRO A 101 -14.44 -2.07 2.62
C PRO A 101 -12.94 -2.13 2.93
N PHE A 102 -12.57 -3.12 3.74
CA PHE A 102 -11.18 -3.44 4.06
C PHE A 102 -10.96 -4.92 3.78
N ALA A 103 -9.77 -5.23 3.29
CA ALA A 103 -9.32 -6.60 3.14
C ALA A 103 -7.89 -6.70 3.64
N GLU A 104 -7.68 -7.71 4.46
CA GLU A 104 -6.37 -8.10 4.93
C GLU A 104 -5.65 -8.88 3.81
N ILE A 105 -4.41 -8.50 3.52
CA ILE A 105 -3.57 -9.14 2.50
C ILE A 105 -2.40 -9.78 3.21
N GLU A 106 -2.28 -11.10 3.08
CA GLU A 106 -1.16 -11.85 3.64
C GLU A 106 0.09 -11.73 2.78
N ASP A 107 1.27 -11.73 3.42
CA ASP A 107 2.56 -11.74 2.72
C ASP A 107 2.67 -12.94 1.75
N ALA A 108 2.01 -14.06 2.07
CA ALA A 108 1.97 -15.24 1.21
C ALA A 108 1.33 -14.96 -0.16
N SER A 109 0.35 -14.05 -0.23
CA SER A 109 -0.25 -13.61 -1.50
C SER A 109 0.76 -12.87 -2.37
N CYS A 110 1.63 -12.04 -1.77
CA CYS A 110 2.69 -11.33 -2.47
C CYS A 110 3.80 -12.29 -2.92
N LEU A 111 4.12 -13.27 -2.07
CA LEU A 111 5.23 -14.22 -2.24
C LEU A 111 4.84 -15.50 -2.99
N ARG A 112 3.62 -15.54 -3.54
CA ARG A 112 3.15 -16.69 -4.31
C ARG A 112 3.99 -16.91 -5.56
N SER A 113 4.02 -18.16 -6.03
CA SER A 113 4.70 -18.52 -7.28
C SER A 113 4.20 -17.65 -8.44
N GLY A 114 5.15 -17.04 -9.17
CA GLY A 114 4.88 -16.12 -10.28
C GLY A 114 4.69 -14.65 -9.92
N CYS A 115 4.79 -14.29 -8.63
CA CYS A 115 4.79 -12.90 -8.15
C CYS A 115 6.17 -12.48 -7.63
N HIS A 116 6.36 -12.32 -6.32
CA HIS A 116 7.65 -11.94 -5.74
C HIS A 116 8.37 -13.14 -5.11
N ASP A 117 9.65 -13.32 -5.42
CA ASP A 117 10.52 -14.27 -4.71
C ASP A 117 11.31 -13.51 -3.64
N ARG A 118 11.30 -14.00 -2.39
CA ARG A 118 12.06 -13.41 -1.27
C ARG A 118 13.54 -13.21 -1.62
N ARG A 119 14.14 -14.12 -2.38
CA ARG A 119 15.54 -14.01 -2.82
C ARG A 119 15.77 -12.79 -3.71
N LEU A 120 14.80 -12.46 -4.56
CA LEU A 120 14.88 -11.33 -5.50
C LEU A 120 14.56 -9.98 -4.82
N LEU A 121 14.00 -10.01 -3.61
CA LEU A 121 13.75 -8.81 -2.81
C LEU A 121 14.99 -8.38 -1.99
N GLN A 122 16.04 -9.19 -1.96
CA GLN A 122 17.27 -8.87 -1.24
C GLN A 122 18.13 -7.88 -2.02
N GLY A 123 18.41 -6.72 -1.41
CA GLY A 123 19.27 -5.68 -1.98
C GLY A 123 18.65 -4.29 -1.95
N LYS A 124 19.46 -3.32 -2.36
CA LYS A 124 19.07 -1.90 -2.39
C LYS A 124 18.30 -1.59 -3.67
N VAL A 125 17.10 -1.03 -3.51
CA VAL A 125 16.28 -0.47 -4.58
C VAL A 125 16.27 1.05 -4.47
N VAL A 126 16.18 1.72 -5.62
CA VAL A 126 15.98 3.17 -5.67
C VAL A 126 14.49 3.46 -5.80
N PHE A 127 13.93 4.06 -4.76
CA PHE A 127 12.59 4.60 -4.70
C PHE A 127 12.62 6.11 -5.02
N LYS A 128 11.43 6.71 -5.22
CA LYS A 128 11.20 8.11 -5.59
C LYS A 128 12.22 9.06 -4.94
N ARG A 129 12.66 10.08 -5.69
CA ARG A 129 13.62 11.11 -5.22
C ARG A 129 14.95 10.53 -4.73
N ASN A 130 15.41 9.44 -5.36
CA ASN A 130 16.68 8.79 -5.05
C ASN A 130 16.77 8.25 -3.61
N ILE A 131 15.62 7.86 -3.03
CA ILE A 131 15.58 7.18 -1.74
C ILE A 131 16.08 5.74 -1.94
N ILE A 132 17.11 5.37 -1.21
CA ILE A 132 17.70 4.03 -1.22
C ILE A 132 17.00 3.21 -0.15
N PHE A 133 16.37 2.10 -0.53
CA PHE A 133 15.64 1.22 0.37
C PHE A 133 16.15 -0.22 0.26
N ASP A 134 16.17 -0.97 1.37
CA ASP A 134 16.55 -2.39 1.39
C ASP A 134 15.50 -3.18 2.17
N HIS A 135 14.93 -4.22 1.56
CA HIS A 135 13.87 -5.02 2.19
C HIS A 135 14.41 -5.90 3.32
N ARG A 136 15.65 -6.38 3.23
CA ARG A 136 16.23 -7.31 4.21
C ARG A 136 16.14 -6.79 5.64
N PRO A 137 16.70 -5.61 5.96
CA PRO A 137 16.62 -5.07 7.30
C PRO A 137 15.17 -4.77 7.74
N HIS A 138 14.23 -4.55 6.83
CA HIS A 138 12.86 -4.19 7.19
C HIS A 138 11.94 -5.41 7.38
N LEU A 139 12.19 -6.51 6.66
CA LEU A 139 11.31 -7.69 6.67
C LEU A 139 11.90 -8.88 7.45
N GLU A 140 13.22 -9.04 7.50
CA GLU A 140 13.85 -10.20 8.19
C GLU A 140 14.13 -9.93 9.66
N GLU A 141 14.18 -8.66 10.08
CA GLU A 141 14.50 -8.25 11.44
C GLU A 141 13.32 -7.56 12.11
N VAL A 142 13.17 -7.79 13.42
CA VAL A 142 12.24 -7.01 14.25
C VAL A 142 12.79 -5.59 14.39
N ARG A 143 12.02 -4.59 13.96
CA ARG A 143 12.43 -3.18 13.97
C ARG A 143 11.62 -2.40 14.97
N ARG A 144 12.25 -1.86 16.03
CA ARG A 144 11.53 -1.12 17.10
C ARG A 144 10.39 -1.94 17.71
N GLY A 145 10.66 -3.22 18.00
CA GLY A 145 9.74 -4.14 18.68
C GLY A 145 8.54 -4.58 17.85
N ARG A 146 8.58 -4.47 16.52
CA ARG A 146 7.50 -4.89 15.62
C ARG A 146 8.06 -5.60 14.40
N GLN A 147 7.39 -6.68 13.99
CA GLN A 147 7.62 -7.37 12.73
C GLN A 147 6.84 -6.64 11.64
N LEU A 148 7.52 -6.19 10.58
CA LEU A 148 6.85 -5.55 9.45
C LEU A 148 6.36 -6.59 8.44
N ARG A 149 5.33 -6.19 7.69
CA ARG A 149 4.67 -6.96 6.64
C ARG A 149 4.80 -6.24 5.31
N CYS A 150 4.51 -6.91 4.20
CA CYS A 150 4.50 -6.29 2.88
C CYS A 150 3.58 -5.05 2.86
N THR A 151 2.38 -5.17 3.45
CA THR A 151 1.39 -4.09 3.53
C THR A 151 1.75 -2.97 4.51
N SER A 152 2.75 -3.16 5.38
CA SER A 152 3.24 -2.08 6.23
C SER A 152 3.79 -0.91 5.40
N CYS A 153 4.33 -1.20 4.21
CA CYS A 153 4.80 -0.20 3.25
C CYS A 153 3.93 -0.14 1.99
N HIS A 154 3.58 -1.29 1.40
CA HIS A 154 2.72 -1.39 0.22
C HIS A 154 1.25 -1.30 0.64
N SER A 155 0.78 -0.08 0.83
CA SER A 155 -0.50 0.19 1.50
C SER A 155 -1.44 0.97 0.58
N GLN A 156 -2.68 1.14 1.00
CA GLN A 156 -3.66 1.96 0.29
C GLN A 156 -3.93 3.27 1.04
N ILE A 157 -2.86 4.04 1.27
CA ILE A 157 -2.90 5.27 2.08
C ILE A 157 -3.56 6.43 1.30
N VAL A 158 -3.29 6.52 0.00
CA VAL A 158 -3.70 7.67 -0.82
C VAL A 158 -4.93 7.32 -1.64
N ILE A 159 -5.95 8.17 -1.53
CA ILE A 159 -7.17 8.07 -2.34
C ILE A 159 -6.80 8.05 -3.82
N GLY A 160 -7.33 7.07 -4.56
CA GLY A 160 -7.06 6.92 -5.99
C GLY A 160 -5.80 6.12 -6.33
N THR A 161 -5.03 5.68 -5.34
CA THR A 161 -3.92 4.73 -5.51
C THR A 161 -4.30 3.37 -4.95
N HIS A 162 -3.65 2.31 -5.42
CA HIS A 162 -3.88 0.95 -4.92
C HIS A 162 -2.55 0.23 -4.76
N LEU A 163 -2.27 -0.20 -3.52
CA LEU A 163 -1.05 -0.91 -3.14
C LEU A 163 0.22 -0.14 -3.54
N GLU A 164 0.30 1.13 -3.15
CA GLU A 164 1.42 2.02 -3.46
C GLU A 164 2.24 2.32 -2.20
N VAL A 165 3.56 2.40 -2.37
CA VAL A 165 4.46 2.89 -1.32
C VAL A 165 4.51 4.41 -1.38
N THR A 166 4.24 5.07 -0.27
CA THR A 166 4.37 6.51 -0.10
C THR A 166 5.56 6.85 0.79
N GLU A 167 6.19 7.99 0.54
CA GLU A 167 7.33 8.46 1.33
C GLU A 167 6.96 8.66 2.82
N SER A 168 5.70 8.99 3.10
CA SER A 168 5.17 9.18 4.46
C SER A 168 5.31 7.95 5.36
N THR A 169 5.27 6.73 4.79
CA THR A 169 5.48 5.49 5.54
C THR A 169 6.92 5.41 6.07
N CYS A 170 7.90 5.80 5.26
CA CYS A 170 9.30 5.86 5.66
C CYS A 170 9.48 6.89 6.79
N TYR A 171 8.90 8.08 6.61
CA TYR A 171 9.00 9.20 7.54
C TYR A 171 8.41 8.86 8.91
N LEU A 172 7.28 8.15 8.95
CA LEU A 172 6.65 7.74 10.19
C LEU A 172 7.58 6.94 11.09
N CYS A 173 8.29 5.95 10.53
CA CYS A 173 9.21 5.14 11.32
C CYS A 173 10.51 5.90 11.62
N HIS A 174 11.11 6.52 10.61
CA HIS A 174 12.45 7.10 10.71
C HIS A 174 12.51 8.47 11.39
N PHE A 175 11.39 9.18 11.52
CA PHE A 175 11.32 10.48 12.21
C PHE A 175 10.50 10.48 13.50
N LYS A 176 9.51 9.60 13.70
CA LYS A 176 8.68 9.64 14.93
C LYS A 176 9.54 9.41 16.18
N GLY A 177 9.51 10.40 17.07
CA GLY A 177 10.24 10.39 18.34
C GLY A 177 11.74 10.67 18.19
N THR A 178 12.19 11.18 17.03
CA THR A 178 13.61 11.51 16.77
C THR A 178 13.92 13.00 16.85
N LYS A 179 12.91 13.82 17.16
CA LYS A 179 13.04 15.27 17.27
C LYS A 179 13.02 15.67 18.74
N THR A 180 14.02 16.42 19.17
CA THR A 180 14.11 16.99 20.52
C THR A 180 14.38 18.48 20.40
N GLY A 181 13.34 19.30 20.65
CA GLY A 181 13.40 20.73 20.37
C GLY A 181 13.62 21.02 18.88
N ARG A 182 14.79 21.61 18.55
CA ARG A 182 15.20 21.90 17.17
C ARG A 182 16.13 20.85 16.57
N GLU A 183 16.60 19.92 17.38
CA GLU A 183 17.49 18.86 16.93
C GLU A 183 16.70 17.68 16.39
N LEU A 184 17.13 17.16 15.24
CA LEU A 184 16.52 16.01 14.57
C LEU A 184 17.61 14.96 14.35
N THR A 185 17.43 13.78 14.91
CA THR A 185 18.37 12.65 14.83
C THR A 185 17.68 11.40 14.25
N PRO A 186 17.47 11.36 12.92
CA PRO A 186 16.76 10.25 12.28
C PRO A 186 17.46 8.91 12.54
N ILE A 187 16.68 7.82 12.56
CA ILE A 187 17.16 6.46 12.94
C ILE A 187 18.39 5.99 12.12
N ALA A 188 18.51 6.41 10.86
CA ALA A 188 19.62 6.04 9.98
C ALA A 188 20.52 7.25 9.62
N GLY A 189 20.39 8.35 10.36
CA GLY A 189 20.91 9.66 9.97
C GLY A 189 20.26 10.23 8.71
N CYS A 190 20.61 11.47 8.36
CA CYS A 190 20.13 12.11 7.14
C CYS A 190 20.50 11.34 5.85
N PRO A 191 21.75 10.87 5.66
CA PRO A 191 22.12 10.15 4.43
C PRO A 191 21.64 8.70 4.38
N GLY A 192 20.93 8.23 5.41
CA GLY A 192 20.41 6.85 5.47
C GLY A 192 19.37 6.57 4.40
N CYS A 193 18.55 7.57 4.04
CA CYS A 193 17.51 7.43 3.03
C CYS A 193 17.98 7.94 1.66
N HIS A 194 18.57 9.12 1.58
CA HIS A 194 19.01 9.72 0.31
C HIS A 194 20.39 10.32 0.47
N GLN A 195 21.21 10.23 -0.58
CA GLN A 195 22.56 10.82 -0.57
C GLN A 195 22.50 12.32 -0.87
N PRO A 196 23.42 13.12 -0.30
CA PRO A 196 23.57 14.52 -0.68
C PRO A 196 23.95 14.63 -2.17
N PRO A 197 23.58 15.73 -2.85
CA PRO A 197 23.99 16.00 -4.22
C PRO A 197 25.52 15.97 -4.35
N LYS A 198 26.01 15.39 -5.47
CA LYS A 198 27.44 15.36 -5.80
C LYS A 198 27.83 16.60 -6.60
N GLY A 199 29.06 17.05 -6.41
CA GLY A 199 29.63 18.19 -7.12
C GLY A 199 29.12 19.53 -6.60
N ASP A 200 29.44 20.57 -7.36
CA ASP A 200 29.09 21.95 -7.03
C ASP A 200 27.63 22.22 -7.40
N ILE A 201 26.87 22.75 -6.44
CA ILE A 201 25.51 23.24 -6.65
C ILE A 201 25.45 24.75 -6.44
N MET A 202 24.54 25.41 -7.15
CA MET A 202 24.28 26.84 -6.98
C MET A 202 23.10 27.04 -6.03
N VAL A 203 23.29 27.85 -4.99
CA VAL A 203 22.23 28.33 -4.10
C VAL A 203 22.23 29.86 -4.17
N GLY A 204 21.38 30.42 -5.03
CA GLY A 204 21.47 31.82 -5.41
C GLY A 204 22.77 32.09 -6.18
N SER A 205 23.56 33.06 -5.71
CA SER A 205 24.88 33.37 -6.26
C SER A 205 26.02 32.57 -5.63
N LEU A 206 25.74 31.74 -4.60
CA LEU A 206 26.75 30.98 -3.87
C LEU A 206 26.93 29.60 -4.49
N ARG A 207 28.20 29.26 -4.77
CA ARG A 207 28.61 27.90 -5.12
C ARG A 207 28.82 27.10 -3.85
N PHE A 208 28.16 25.95 -3.75
CA PHE A 208 28.18 25.12 -2.55
C PHE A 208 28.45 23.66 -2.92
N ASN A 209 29.34 23.00 -2.17
CA ASN A 209 29.67 21.60 -2.37
C ASN A 209 29.42 20.82 -1.07
N HIS A 210 28.50 19.85 -1.10
CA HIS A 210 28.14 19.09 0.08
C HIS A 210 29.28 18.22 0.62
N GLU A 211 30.14 17.71 -0.26
CA GLU A 211 31.27 16.86 0.14
C GLU A 211 32.27 17.65 0.99
N GLU A 212 32.53 18.91 0.64
CA GLU A 212 33.39 19.80 1.41
C GLU A 212 32.83 20.08 2.81
N MET A 213 31.51 20.31 2.91
CA MET A 213 30.87 20.58 4.20
C MET A 213 30.87 19.35 5.11
N LEU A 214 30.62 18.17 4.54
CA LEU A 214 30.69 16.91 5.28
C LEU A 214 32.12 16.62 5.74
N ARG A 215 33.13 16.88 4.91
CA ARG A 215 34.55 16.75 5.28
C ARG A 215 34.94 17.65 6.45
N ARG A 216 34.29 18.81 6.58
CA ARG A 216 34.46 19.75 7.69
C ARG A 216 33.59 19.44 8.92
N GLY A 217 32.81 18.36 8.90
CA GLY A 217 31.93 17.96 10.01
C GLY A 217 30.74 18.88 10.22
N VAL A 218 30.33 19.65 9.21
CA VAL A 218 29.15 20.54 9.33
C VAL A 218 27.87 19.69 9.34
N ALA A 219 27.11 19.78 10.43
CA ALA A 219 25.85 19.05 10.58
C ALA A 219 24.81 19.53 9.56
N CYS A 220 24.03 18.59 8.99
CA CYS A 220 23.04 18.86 7.94
C CYS A 220 22.00 19.90 8.36
N GLN A 221 21.62 19.87 9.63
CA GLN A 221 20.61 20.73 10.25
C GLN A 221 21.08 22.20 10.34
N LYS A 222 22.36 22.51 10.09
CA LYS A 222 22.84 23.90 10.02
C LYS A 222 22.29 24.65 8.80
N CYS A 223 21.96 23.93 7.73
CA CYS A 223 21.40 24.50 6.51
C CYS A 223 19.97 23.96 6.23
N HIS A 224 19.73 22.67 6.48
CA HIS A 224 18.44 22.03 6.25
C HIS A 224 17.55 22.13 7.49
N LEU A 225 17.04 23.33 7.74
CA LEU A 225 16.18 23.65 8.87
C LEU A 225 14.72 23.26 8.58
N ASN A 226 14.00 22.84 9.62
CA ASN A 226 12.55 22.58 9.59
C ASN A 226 12.09 21.65 8.44
N VAL A 227 12.94 20.69 8.08
CA VAL A 227 12.67 19.80 6.95
C VAL A 227 11.66 18.69 7.27
N VAL A 228 11.23 18.56 8.53
CA VAL A 228 10.24 17.59 8.98
C VAL A 228 9.09 18.32 9.67
N GLU A 229 7.86 18.05 9.19
CA GLU A 229 6.62 18.59 9.73
C GLU A 229 5.72 17.42 10.20
N GLY A 230 5.17 17.54 11.41
CA GLY A 230 4.33 16.50 12.03
C GLY A 230 5.09 15.52 12.92
N GLU A 231 4.37 14.91 13.86
CA GLU A 231 4.94 14.01 14.90
C GLU A 231 4.50 12.54 14.73
N GLY A 232 3.60 12.27 13.77
CA GLY A 232 3.10 10.93 13.49
C GLY A 232 2.39 10.29 14.69
N GLU A 233 1.65 11.07 15.46
CA GLU A 233 0.86 10.57 16.58
C GLU A 233 -0.19 9.56 16.14
N ALA A 234 -0.59 8.67 17.05
CA ALA A 234 -1.72 7.78 16.83
C ALA A 234 -2.89 8.19 17.74
N PRO A 235 -3.67 9.23 17.39
CA PRO A 235 -4.76 9.70 18.23
C PRO A 235 -5.78 8.58 18.50
N ARG A 236 -6.29 8.54 19.74
CA ARG A 236 -7.25 7.53 20.20
C ARG A 236 -8.52 7.51 19.35
N GLU A 237 -8.87 8.64 18.74
CA GLU A 237 -10.06 8.79 17.90
C GLU A 237 -10.01 7.89 16.67
N ARG A 238 -8.81 7.56 16.18
CA ARG A 238 -8.65 6.70 15.00
C ARG A 238 -9.02 5.25 15.29
N CYS A 239 -8.89 4.81 16.54
CA CYS A 239 -9.31 3.48 16.97
C CYS A 239 -10.82 3.29 16.76
N PHE A 240 -11.62 4.37 16.87
CA PHE A 240 -13.06 4.32 16.66
C PHE A 240 -13.49 4.08 15.22
N THR A 241 -12.55 4.11 14.26
CA THR A 241 -12.83 3.72 12.87
C THR A 241 -13.24 2.25 12.77
N CYS A 242 -12.74 1.41 13.69
CA CYS A 242 -13.00 -0.03 13.70
C CYS A 242 -13.60 -0.50 15.04
N HIS A 243 -13.17 0.07 16.17
CA HIS A 243 -13.62 -0.33 17.50
C HIS A 243 -14.70 0.60 18.04
N ASN A 244 -15.90 0.09 18.26
CA ASN A 244 -17.02 0.85 18.83
C ASN A 244 -17.32 0.50 20.29
N GLN A 245 -16.46 -0.30 20.93
CA GLN A 245 -16.59 -0.77 22.31
C GLN A 245 -15.43 -0.22 23.17
N PRO A 246 -15.71 0.47 24.29
CA PRO A 246 -14.66 1.04 25.16
C PRO A 246 -13.67 0.00 25.69
N GLU A 247 -14.12 -1.23 25.92
CA GLU A 247 -13.31 -2.33 26.44
C GLU A 247 -12.15 -2.68 25.51
N LYS A 248 -12.36 -2.54 24.20
CA LYS A 248 -11.33 -2.77 23.19
C LYS A 248 -10.20 -1.74 23.24
N LEU A 249 -10.40 -0.60 23.92
CA LEU A 249 -9.43 0.47 24.06
C LEU A 249 -8.69 0.48 25.40
N GLN A 250 -8.98 -0.47 26.29
CA GLN A 250 -8.31 -0.55 27.60
C GLN A 250 -6.79 -0.72 27.47
N ARG A 251 -6.35 -1.41 26.42
CA ARG A 251 -4.93 -1.64 26.10
C ARG A 251 -4.32 -0.59 25.17
N TYR A 252 -4.97 0.57 25.01
CA TYR A 252 -4.42 1.70 24.25
C TYR A 252 -2.98 2.11 24.65
N PRO A 253 -2.57 2.13 25.94
CA PRO A 253 -1.18 2.48 26.29
C PRO A 253 -0.17 1.36 25.97
N ASP A 254 -0.62 0.13 25.70
CA ASP A 254 0.22 -1.02 25.41
C ASP A 254 0.66 -1.01 23.94
N THR A 255 1.65 -0.16 23.64
CA THR A 255 2.18 0.04 22.29
C THR A 255 2.75 -1.22 21.66
N PRO A 256 3.50 -2.10 22.38
CA PRO A 256 3.93 -3.39 21.83
C PRO A 256 2.75 -4.26 21.38
N PHE A 257 1.73 -4.43 22.22
CA PHE A 257 0.54 -5.20 21.85
C PHE A 257 -0.19 -4.62 20.64
N ILE A 258 -0.36 -3.30 20.58
CA ILE A 258 -1.06 -2.67 19.46
C ILE A 258 -0.36 -2.97 18.15
N HIS A 259 0.97 -2.83 18.09
CA HIS A 259 1.71 -3.13 16.87
C HIS A 259 1.72 -4.61 16.54
N ASP A 260 1.87 -5.49 17.52
CA ASP A 260 1.90 -6.93 17.31
C ASP A 260 0.55 -7.41 16.73
N PHE A 261 -0.54 -7.16 17.46
CA PHE A 261 -1.88 -7.59 17.05
C PHE A 261 -2.32 -6.94 15.74
N HIS A 262 -2.20 -5.62 15.58
CA HIS A 262 -2.74 -4.96 14.38
C HIS A 262 -1.80 -5.07 13.18
N VAL A 263 -0.49 -4.87 13.36
CA VAL A 263 0.45 -4.78 12.22
C VAL A 263 1.04 -6.15 11.89
N ALA A 264 1.51 -6.89 12.90
CA ALA A 264 2.20 -8.16 12.65
C ALA A 264 1.23 -9.32 12.43
N GLU A 265 0.13 -9.40 13.18
CA GLU A 265 -0.85 -10.49 13.03
C GLU A 265 -1.92 -10.17 11.97
N HIS A 266 -2.44 -8.94 11.95
CA HIS A 266 -3.57 -8.54 11.11
C HIS A 266 -3.24 -7.60 9.95
N ASN A 267 -1.95 -7.40 9.66
CA ASN A 267 -1.44 -6.67 8.49
C ASN A 267 -2.05 -5.27 8.26
N ILE A 268 -2.49 -4.62 9.35
CA ILE A 268 -3.08 -3.28 9.32
C ILE A 268 -1.99 -2.25 9.04
N GLU A 269 -2.23 -1.42 8.02
CA GLU A 269 -1.30 -0.39 7.58
C GLU A 269 -1.18 0.78 8.59
N CYS A 270 0.04 1.29 8.77
CA CYS A 270 0.38 2.26 9.81
C CYS A 270 -0.46 3.54 9.76
N ALA A 271 -0.77 4.03 8.55
CA ALA A 271 -1.48 5.29 8.34
C ALA A 271 -2.93 5.28 8.83
N ARG A 272 -3.53 4.09 9.07
CA ARG A 272 -4.85 3.96 9.70
C ARG A 272 -4.85 4.50 11.13
N CYS A 273 -3.71 4.37 11.80
CA CYS A 273 -3.53 4.80 13.18
C CYS A 273 -2.70 6.08 13.28
N HIS A 274 -1.65 6.24 12.48
CA HIS A 274 -0.70 7.35 12.63
C HIS A 274 -0.93 8.55 11.71
N THR A 275 -0.86 9.77 12.26
CA THR A 275 -0.91 11.02 11.50
C THR A 275 0.27 11.11 10.53
N GLU A 276 0.09 11.92 9.49
CA GLU A 276 1.13 12.06 8.47
C GLU A 276 2.34 12.83 9.03
N ILE A 277 3.54 12.33 8.73
CA ILE A 277 4.78 13.11 8.81
C ILE A 277 5.16 13.52 7.39
N ARG A 278 5.52 14.78 7.18
CA ARG A 278 5.99 15.30 5.90
C ARG A 278 7.46 15.64 5.99
N HIS A 279 8.18 15.36 4.91
CA HIS A 279 9.58 15.76 4.77
C HIS A 279 9.81 16.43 3.42
N ARG A 280 10.30 17.66 3.48
CA ARG A 280 10.55 18.52 2.32
C ARG A 280 11.56 19.60 2.68
N LEU A 281 12.30 20.07 1.68
CA LEU A 281 13.05 21.31 1.82
C LEU A 281 12.05 22.47 1.84
N PRO A 282 12.12 23.40 2.82
CA PRO A 282 11.34 24.62 2.75
C PRO A 282 11.70 25.41 1.48
N PRO A 283 10.77 26.17 0.91
CA PRO A 283 11.03 26.98 -0.26
C PRO A 283 12.21 27.94 0.00
N PRO A 284 13.00 28.28 -1.02
CA PRO A 284 14.08 29.25 -0.88
C PRO A 284 13.57 30.55 -0.25
N ILE A 285 14.36 31.15 0.62
CA ILE A 285 14.04 32.43 1.26
C ILE A 285 13.73 33.45 0.13
N GLY A 286 12.49 33.95 0.08
CA GLY A 286 12.03 34.91 -0.94
C GLY A 286 11.15 34.34 -2.07
N ALA A 287 10.91 33.02 -2.13
CA ALA A 287 9.95 32.44 -3.07
C ALA A 287 8.51 32.54 -2.51
N PRO A 288 7.51 32.98 -3.29
CA PRO A 288 6.13 33.03 -2.83
C PRO A 288 5.64 31.61 -2.49
N THR A 289 5.22 31.41 -1.24
CA THR A 289 4.54 30.19 -0.83
C THR A 289 3.20 30.13 -1.55
N ALA A 290 2.90 29.04 -2.26
CA ALA A 290 1.69 28.82 -3.04
C ALA A 290 0.35 28.83 -2.24
N GLY A 291 0.35 29.34 -1.01
CA GLY A 291 -0.83 29.47 -0.14
C GLY A 291 -0.91 30.78 0.64
N GLY A 292 -0.12 31.81 0.29
CA GLY A 292 -0.26 33.15 0.86
C GLY A 292 -1.08 34.04 -0.08
N GLU A 293 -2.19 34.59 0.42
CA GLU A 293 -3.03 35.54 -0.32
C GLU A 293 -2.19 36.63 -0.99
N LEU A 294 -2.49 36.90 -2.27
CA LEU A 294 -1.89 37.98 -3.03
C LEU A 294 -2.13 39.29 -2.28
N GLY A 295 -1.05 39.88 -1.75
CA GLY A 295 -1.10 41.18 -1.11
C GLY A 295 -1.65 42.26 -2.05
N PRO A 296 -2.22 43.35 -1.50
CA PRO A 296 -3.01 44.34 -2.24
C PRO A 296 -2.26 45.05 -3.38
N LEU A 297 -0.93 44.97 -3.43
CA LEU A 297 -0.10 45.54 -4.50
C LEU A 297 -0.19 44.79 -5.83
N ALA A 298 -0.59 43.51 -5.85
CA ALA A 298 -0.70 42.73 -7.09
C ALA A 298 -1.96 43.04 -7.91
N ARG A 299 -2.95 43.76 -7.35
CA ARG A 299 -4.20 44.10 -8.05
C ARG A 299 -4.10 45.30 -9.00
N ILE A 300 -3.01 46.07 -8.96
CA ILE A 300 -2.88 47.32 -9.73
C ILE A 300 -2.33 47.06 -11.15
N LEU A 301 -1.69 45.91 -11.40
CA LEU A 301 -1.06 45.60 -12.70
C LEU A 301 -1.94 44.81 -13.67
N SER A 302 -3.23 44.63 -13.38
CA SER A 302 -4.15 43.79 -14.18
C SER A 302 -5.36 44.54 -14.75
N ALA A 303 -5.31 45.88 -14.85
CA ALA A 303 -6.33 46.62 -15.57
C ALA A 303 -6.10 46.47 -17.09
N PRO A 304 -7.05 45.93 -17.87
CA PRO A 304 -6.91 45.87 -19.32
C PRO A 304 -7.07 47.27 -19.91
N THR A 305 -6.11 47.67 -20.75
CA THR A 305 -6.18 48.87 -21.58
C THR A 305 -7.37 48.77 -22.54
N LEU A 306 -8.35 49.66 -22.36
CA LEU A 306 -9.39 49.97 -23.32
C LEU A 306 -8.79 50.78 -24.50
N SER A 307 -8.98 50.29 -25.72
CA SER A 307 -9.07 51.10 -26.96
C SER A 307 -9.95 50.29 -27.91
N GLN A 308 -11.15 50.79 -28.19
CA GLN A 308 -11.51 51.59 -29.38
C GLN A 308 -11.43 50.76 -30.65
#